data_AF-A0A7X8HU54-F1
#
_entry.id   AF-A0A7X8HU54-F1
#
_cell.length_a   1.000
_cell.length_b   1.000
_cell.length_c   1.000
_cell.angle_alpha   90.00
_cell.angle_beta   90.00
_cell.angle_gamma   90.00
#
_symmetry.space_group_name_H-M   'P 1'
#
loop_
_entity.id
_entity.type
_entity.pdbx_description
1 polymer ?
#
loop_
_entity_poly.entity_id
_entity_poly.type
_entity_poly.pdbx_seq_one_letter_code
_entity_poly.pdbx_strand_id
1 'polypeptide(L)'
;HAPVSAYLARRDLGIEDQEVLEAIRYHTIGSPEMGIIARIIFVADYIEPNRTFSAVEQIRDELYNNGLESAIIKTCDLTIKYHLGKGSLVHSNTLRLRNACLRRQQMWRKR
;
A
#
# COMPACT_ATOMS: atom_id res chain seq x y z
N HIS A 1 8.54 -7.88 -8.13
CA HIS A 1 8.29 -9.28 -7.71
C HIS A 1 6.80 -9.59 -7.49
N ALA A 2 6.07 -8.73 -6.78
CA ALA A 2 4.72 -9.00 -6.28
C ALA A 2 3.75 -9.78 -7.21
N PRO A 3 3.47 -9.39 -8.47
CA PRO A 3 2.51 -10.13 -9.30
C PRO A 3 2.97 -11.54 -9.65
N VAL A 4 4.28 -11.72 -9.88
CA VAL A 4 4.89 -13.04 -10.13
C VAL A 4 4.85 -13.88 -8.87
N SER A 5 5.12 -13.30 -7.71
CA SER A 5 5.03 -14.01 -6.42
C SER A 5 3.62 -14.54 -6.15
N ALA A 6 2.57 -13.79 -6.49
CA ALA A 6 1.19 -14.28 -6.37
C ALA A 6 0.92 -15.46 -7.32
N TYR A 7 1.43 -15.42 -8.55
CA TYR A 7 1.32 -16.53 -9.48
C TYR A 7 2.04 -17.79 -8.96
N LEU A 8 3.28 -17.64 -8.48
CA LEU A 8 4.08 -18.74 -7.93
C LEU A 8 3.46 -19.30 -6.64
N ALA A 9 2.94 -18.45 -5.75
CA ALA A 9 2.25 -18.87 -4.54
C ALA A 9 1.05 -19.78 -4.87
N ARG A 10 0.28 -19.44 -5.90
CA ARG A 10 -0.80 -20.30 -6.37
C ARG A 10 -0.28 -21.61 -6.97
N ARG A 11 0.71 -21.52 -7.87
CA ARG A 11 1.21 -22.67 -8.64
C ARG A 11 1.98 -23.68 -7.78
N ASP A 12 2.87 -23.19 -6.91
CA ASP A 12 3.87 -24.00 -6.22
C ASP A 12 3.46 -24.32 -4.77
N LEU A 13 2.64 -23.47 -4.14
CA LEU A 13 2.19 -23.66 -2.75
C LEU A 13 0.71 -24.02 -2.65
N GLY A 14 -0.02 -24.11 -3.77
CA GLY A 14 -1.44 -24.47 -3.79
C GLY A 14 -2.35 -23.43 -3.13
N ILE A 15 -1.93 -22.17 -3.02
CA ILE A 15 -2.77 -21.12 -2.43
C ILE A 15 -3.88 -20.74 -3.40
N GLU A 16 -5.14 -20.96 -2.98
CA GLU A 16 -6.33 -20.64 -3.79
C GLU A 16 -7.13 -19.45 -3.25
N ASP A 17 -6.86 -19.02 -2.02
CA ASP A 17 -7.51 -17.87 -1.39
C ASP A 17 -7.20 -16.58 -2.18
N GLN A 18 -8.26 -15.96 -2.72
CA GLN A 18 -8.11 -14.78 -3.57
C GLN A 18 -7.69 -13.53 -2.80
N GLU A 19 -8.06 -13.38 -1.53
CA GLU A 19 -7.64 -12.24 -0.71
C GLU A 19 -6.14 -12.32 -0.41
N VAL A 20 -5.64 -13.53 -0.12
CA VAL A 20 -4.20 -13.77 0.08
C VAL A 20 -3.43 -13.50 -1.21
N LEU A 21 -3.88 -14.04 -2.35
CA LEU A 21 -3.22 -13.83 -3.64
C LEU A 21 -3.25 -12.35 -4.07
N GLU A 22 -4.35 -11.64 -3.81
CA GLU A 22 -4.46 -10.20 -4.05
C GLU A 22 -3.47 -9.41 -3.19
N ALA A 23 -3.37 -9.73 -1.90
CA ALA A 23 -2.45 -9.08 -0.99
C ALA A 23 -0.99 -9.25 -1.46
N ILE A 24 -0.61 -10.46 -1.85
CA ILE A 24 0.71 -10.72 -2.43
C ILE A 24 0.89 -9.94 -3.74
N ARG A 25 -0.12 -9.88 -4.61
CA ARG A 25 0.00 -9.23 -5.92
C ARG A 25 0.24 -7.73 -5.82
N TYR A 26 -0.41 -7.05 -4.87
CA TYR A 26 -0.42 -5.59 -4.80
C TYR A 26 0.42 -4.98 -3.67
N HIS A 27 1.07 -5.78 -2.80
CA HIS A 27 1.82 -5.23 -1.65
C HIS A 27 2.92 -4.20 -1.99
N THR A 28 3.46 -4.18 -3.22
CA THR A 28 4.52 -3.24 -3.60
C THR A 28 4.02 -1.91 -4.15
N ILE A 29 3.04 -1.96 -5.06
CA ILE A 29 2.59 -0.82 -5.86
C ILE A 29 1.17 -0.35 -5.50
N GLY A 30 0.44 -1.16 -4.74
CA GLY A 30 -0.95 -0.93 -4.40
C GLY A 30 -1.91 -1.09 -5.58
N SER A 31 -3.21 -0.94 -5.29
CA SER A 31 -4.28 -0.78 -6.28
C SER A 31 -5.49 -0.11 -5.62
N PRO A 32 -6.24 0.79 -6.29
CA PRO A 32 -7.49 1.35 -5.75
C PRO A 32 -8.58 0.29 -5.47
N GLU A 33 -8.42 -0.89 -6.07
CA GLU A 33 -9.34 -2.05 -5.98
C GLU A 33 -8.99 -3.01 -4.83
N MET A 34 -7.88 -2.80 -4.11
CA MET A 34 -7.46 -3.68 -3.02
C MET A 34 -8.55 -3.85 -1.96
N GLY A 35 -8.84 -5.11 -1.63
CA GLY A 35 -9.59 -5.50 -0.45
C GLY A 35 -8.87 -5.15 0.85
N ILE A 36 -9.55 -5.36 1.98
CA ILE A 36 -9.05 -4.96 3.30
C ILE A 36 -7.72 -5.64 3.66
N ILE A 37 -7.58 -6.93 3.35
CA ILE A 37 -6.36 -7.70 3.64
C ILE A 37 -5.18 -7.16 2.83
N ALA A 38 -5.37 -6.93 1.53
CA ALA A 38 -4.32 -6.36 0.68
C ALA A 38 -3.90 -4.95 1.14
N ARG A 39 -4.84 -4.13 1.61
CA ARG A 39 -4.57 -2.81 2.20
C ARG A 39 -3.75 -2.91 3.50
N ILE A 40 -4.07 -3.85 4.38
CA ILE A 40 -3.32 -4.10 5.62
C ILE A 40 -1.89 -4.55 5.29
N ILE A 41 -1.73 -5.54 4.41
CA ILE A 41 -0.41 -6.05 4.02
C ILE A 41 0.44 -4.99 3.34
N PHE A 42 -0.16 -4.15 2.48
CA PHE A 42 0.51 -3.02 1.85
C PHE A 42 1.12 -2.06 2.89
N VAL A 43 0.39 -1.71 3.95
CA VAL A 43 0.94 -0.82 5.00
C VAL A 43 1.93 -1.58 5.89
N ALA A 44 1.64 -2.83 6.25
CA ALA A 44 2.48 -3.65 7.11
C ALA A 44 3.92 -3.81 6.58
N ASP A 45 4.10 -4.02 5.27
CA ASP A 45 5.44 -4.13 4.64
C ASP A 45 6.30 -2.87 4.82
N TYR A 46 5.66 -1.70 4.95
CA TYR A 46 6.34 -0.42 5.20
C TYR A 46 6.61 -0.16 6.68
N ILE A 47 5.81 -0.71 7.60
CA ILE A 47 5.89 -0.35 9.04
C ILE A 47 6.34 -1.46 9.97
N GLU A 48 6.65 -2.65 9.44
CA GLU A 48 7.08 -3.78 10.28
C GLU A 48 8.28 -3.40 11.18
N PRO A 49 8.40 -3.99 12.40
CA PRO A 49 9.30 -3.50 13.45
C PRO A 49 10.77 -3.34 13.05
N ASN A 50 11.25 -4.13 12.09
CA ASN A 50 12.64 -4.11 11.64
C ASN A 50 12.93 -3.02 10.59
N ARG A 51 11.92 -2.28 10.11
CA ARG A 51 12.11 -1.10 9.26
C ARG A 51 12.67 0.07 10.07
N THR A 52 13.75 0.65 9.56
CA THR A 52 14.51 1.74 10.23
C THR A 52 14.66 3.00 9.36
N PHE A 53 13.92 3.11 8.25
CA PHE A 53 14.00 4.30 7.40
C PHE A 53 13.31 5.49 8.05
N SER A 54 13.81 6.70 7.79
CA SER A 54 13.43 7.95 8.49
C SER A 54 11.94 8.30 8.47
N ALA A 55 11.18 7.74 7.53
CA ALA A 55 9.75 8.02 7.38
C ALA A 55 8.84 6.94 7.99
N VAL A 56 9.39 5.86 8.56
CA VAL A 56 8.59 4.75 9.10
C VAL A 56 7.70 5.19 10.27
N GLU A 57 8.26 5.97 11.21
CA GLU A 57 7.51 6.49 12.36
C GLU A 57 6.35 7.37 11.92
N GLN A 58 6.54 8.18 10.87
CA GLN A 58 5.46 9.01 10.35
C GLN A 58 4.29 8.19 9.80
N ILE A 59 4.53 6.97 9.30
CA ILE A 59 3.45 6.08 8.82
C ILE A 59 2.81 5.37 10.01
N ARG A 60 3.61 4.95 11.00
CA ARG A 60 3.11 4.34 12.25
C ARG A 60 2.20 5.29 13.01
N ASP A 61 2.65 6.54 13.20
CA ASP A 61 1.87 7.60 13.85
C ASP A 61 0.59 7.90 13.07
N GLU A 62 0.65 7.99 11.75
CA GLU A 62 -0.52 8.22 10.91
C GLU A 62 -1.54 7.07 11.04
N LEU A 63 -1.07 5.83 11.05
CA LEU A 63 -1.92 4.65 11.25
C LEU A 63 -2.60 4.67 12.62
N TYR A 64 -1.84 4.96 13.67
CA TYR A 64 -2.35 4.96 15.04
C TYR A 64 -3.38 6.07 15.27
N ASN A 65 -3.11 7.27 14.77
CA ASN A 65 -3.94 8.45 15.05
C ASN A 65 -5.11 8.62 14.07
N ASN A 66 -4.94 8.22 12.81
CA ASN A 66 -5.89 8.54 11.73
C ASN A 66 -6.39 7.30 10.95
N GLY A 67 -5.89 6.11 11.29
CA GLY A 67 -6.36 4.84 10.74
C GLY A 67 -5.76 4.47 9.37
N LEU A 68 -6.15 3.27 8.90
CA LEU A 68 -5.51 2.59 7.77
C LEU A 68 -5.56 3.40 6.46
N GLU A 69 -6.68 4.06 6.16
CA GLU A 69 -6.79 4.82 4.92
C GLU A 69 -5.84 6.02 4.88
N SER A 70 -5.67 6.71 6.02
CA SER A 70 -4.73 7.82 6.13
C SER A 70 -3.28 7.34 6.03
N ALA A 71 -2.97 6.21 6.68
CA ALA A 71 -1.66 5.57 6.55
C ALA A 71 -1.32 5.20 5.11
N ILE A 72 -2.28 4.68 4.33
CA ILE A 72 -2.09 4.37 2.91
C ILE A 72 -1.75 5.63 2.10
N ILE A 73 -2.47 6.73 2.34
CA ILE A 73 -2.19 8.02 1.68
C ILE A 73 -0.75 8.45 2.00
N LYS A 74 -0.37 8.42 3.28
CA LYS A 74 0.97 8.79 3.75
C LYS A 74 2.07 7.90 3.15
N THR A 75 1.87 6.59 3.10
CA THR A 75 2.78 5.65 2.45
C THR A 75 2.96 5.97 0.96
N CYS A 76 1.87 6.25 0.24
CA CYS A 76 1.94 6.64 -1.17
C CYS A 76 2.67 7.96 -1.36
N ASP A 77 2.38 8.98 -0.54
CA ASP A 77 3.05 10.29 -0.58
C ASP A 77 4.56 10.17 -0.42
N LEU A 78 5.00 9.40 0.58
CA LEU A 78 6.41 9.16 0.86
C LEU A 78 7.10 8.39 -0.28
N THR A 79 6.43 7.37 -0.81
CA THR A 79 6.92 6.57 -1.94
C THR A 79 7.09 7.44 -3.19
N ILE A 80 6.09 8.24 -3.54
CA ILE A 80 6.14 9.16 -4.68
C ILE A 80 7.27 10.19 -4.48
N LYS A 81 7.35 10.81 -3.29
CA LYS A 81 8.40 11.79 -2.99
C LYS A 81 9.80 11.18 -3.11
N TYR A 82 10.00 9.96 -2.60
CA TYR A 82 11.26 9.24 -2.70
C TYR A 82 11.67 9.02 -4.16
N HIS A 83 10.74 8.50 -4.99
CA HIS A 83 11.02 8.22 -6.39
C HIS A 83 11.28 9.47 -7.23
N LEU A 84 10.52 10.55 -6.99
CA LEU A 84 10.75 11.85 -7.63
C LEU A 84 12.10 12.44 -7.23
N GLY A 85 12.47 12.37 -5.95
CA GLY A 85 13.78 12.84 -5.47
C GLY A 85 14.97 12.07 -6.05
N LYS A 86 14.75 10.85 -6.53
CA LYS A 86 15.73 10.03 -7.23
C LYS A 86 15.69 10.18 -8.76
N GLY A 87 14.74 10.95 -9.32
CA GLY A 87 14.51 11.04 -10.76
C GLY A 87 14.03 9.73 -11.39
N SER A 88 13.44 8.84 -10.59
CA SER A 88 13.00 7.51 -11.03
C SER A 88 11.51 7.48 -11.38
N LEU A 89 11.11 6.47 -12.14
CA LEU A 89 9.71 6.27 -12.53
C LEU A 89 8.84 5.97 -11.29
N VAL A 90 7.63 6.53 -11.30
CA VAL A 90 6.58 6.24 -10.32
C VAL A 90 5.53 5.37 -10.98
N HIS A 91 5.24 4.20 -10.40
CA HIS A 91 4.19 3.34 -10.95
C HIS A 91 2.82 4.01 -10.80
N SER A 92 2.02 4.00 -11.87
CA SER A 92 0.69 4.62 -11.93
C SER A 92 -0.28 4.15 -10.84
N ASN A 93 -0.23 2.88 -10.44
CA ASN A 93 -1.05 2.31 -9.37
C ASN A 93 -0.89 3.03 -8.03
N THR A 94 0.33 3.41 -7.66
CA THR A 94 0.58 4.15 -6.41
C THR A 94 -0.14 5.49 -6.42
N LEU A 95 -0.09 6.21 -7.55
CA LEU A 95 -0.82 7.46 -7.74
C LEU A 95 -2.34 7.25 -7.75
N ARG A 96 -2.83 6.19 -8.43
CA ARG A 96 -4.25 5.86 -8.48
C ARG A 96 -4.81 5.50 -7.10
N LEU A 97 -4.09 4.68 -6.33
CA LEU A 97 -4.45 4.31 -4.96
C LEU A 97 -4.54 5.53 -4.07
N ARG A 98 -3.51 6.39 -4.09
CA ARG A 98 -3.48 7.66 -3.36
C ARG A 98 -4.71 8.51 -3.66
N ASN A 99 -4.99 8.74 -4.94
CA ASN A 99 -6.10 9.58 -5.37
C ASN A 99 -7.46 8.98 -5.00
N ALA A 100 -7.60 7.65 -5.06
CA ALA A 100 -8.82 6.97 -4.62
C ALA A 100 -9.08 7.19 -3.13
N CYS A 101 -8.06 7.05 -2.28
CA CYS A 101 -8.19 7.28 -0.84
C CYS A 101 -8.51 8.75 -0.52
N LEU A 102 -7.81 9.71 -1.16
CA LEU A 102 -8.10 11.14 -0.97
C LEU A 102 -9.53 11.51 -1.36
N ARG A 103 -10.05 10.95 -2.46
CA ARG A 103 -11.45 11.17 -2.88
C ARG A 103 -12.44 10.65 -1.84
N ARG A 104 -12.21 9.45 -1.29
CA ARG A 104 -13.05 8.88 -0.22
C ARG A 104 -13.05 9.76 1.02
N GLN A 105 -11.87 10.20 1.48
CA GLN A 105 -11.74 11.09 2.64
C GLN A 105 -12.45 12.44 2.43
N GLN A 106 -12.36 13.03 1.24
CA GLN A 106 -13.05 14.29 0.91
C GLN A 106 -14.57 14.14 0.85
N MET A 107 -15.08 13.01 0.35
CA MET A 107 -16.53 12.74 0.34
C MET A 107 -17.06 12.58 1.77
N TRP A 108 -16.31 11.89 2.64
CA TRP A 108 -16.68 11.74 4.04
C TRP A 108 -16.78 13.08 4.78
N ARG A 109 -15.82 13.99 4.57
CA ARG A 109 -15.79 15.31 5.22
C ARG A 109 -16.89 16.29 4.75
N LYS A 110 -17.59 15.97 3.66
CA LYS A 110 -18.69 16.79 3.11
C LYS A 110 -20.08 16.31 3.57
N ARG A 111 -20.15 15.20 4.30
CA ARG A 111 -21.36 14.71 4.96
C ARG A 111 -21.44 15.27 6.37
#